data_AF-A0A821U4F1-F1
#
_entry.id   AF-A0A821U4F1-F1
#
_cell.length_a   1.000
_cell.length_b   1.000
_cell.length_c   1.000
_cell.angle_alpha   90.00
_cell.angle_beta   90.00
_cell.angle_gamma   90.00
#
_symmetry.space_group_name_H-M   'P 1'
#
loop_
_entity.id
_entity.type
_entity.pdbx_description
1 polymer ?
#
loop_
_entity_poly.entity_id
_entity_poly.type
_entity_poly.pdbx_seq_one_letter_code
_entity_poly.pdbx_strand_id
1 'polypeptide(L)' 'MGYLYDTSFDPSNPSASLLISSDNGGIRGGFRINYVLSSGRQYILVVTTSQASLTGDFWILARGPALARLTSIASPPT' A
#
# COMPACT_ATOMS: atom_id res chain seq x y z
N MET A 1 6.33 0.81 -5.82
CA MET A 1 6.48 1.36 -4.47
C MET A 1 5.20 1.14 -3.69
N GLY A 2 5.30 0.90 -2.38
CA GLY A 2 4.16 0.70 -1.50
C GLY A 2 4.23 1.62 -0.28
N TYR A 3 3.11 2.24 0.06
CA TYR A 3 2.97 3.16 1.18
C TYR A 3 1.76 2.73 2.02
N LEU A 4 2.01 2.39 3.28
CA LEU A 4 0.98 1.99 4.22
C LEU A 4 0.61 3.18 5.11
N TYR A 5 -0.67 3.48 5.13
CA TYR A 5 -1.29 4.53 5.91
C TYR A 5 -2.22 3.92 6.95
N ASP A 6 -2.47 4.68 8.03
CA ASP A 6 -3.48 4.33 9.02
C ASP A 6 -4.89 4.56 8.45
N THR A 7 -5.58 5.60 8.91
CA THR A 7 -7.02 5.78 8.65
C THR A 7 -7.35 6.55 7.37
N SER A 8 -6.41 7.34 6.84
CA SER A 8 -6.66 8.24 5.72
C SER A 8 -5.44 8.37 4.80
N PHE A 9 -5.71 8.69 3.53
CA PHE A 9 -4.70 9.09 2.56
C PHE A 9 -5.15 10.39 1.90
N ASP A 10 -4.33 11.43 2.02
CA ASP A 10 -4.53 12.71 1.34
C ASP A 10 -3.38 12.91 0.34
N PRO A 11 -3.65 12.92 -0.97
CA PRO A 11 -2.60 13.12 -1.98
C PRO A 11 -1.97 14.52 -1.93
N SER A 12 -2.64 15.51 -1.34
CA SER A 12 -2.09 16.86 -1.14
C SER A 12 -1.13 16.94 0.07
N ASN A 13 -1.26 16.00 1.00
CA ASN A 13 -0.37 15.85 2.16
C ASN A 13 -0.07 14.36 2.46
N PRO A 14 0.71 13.69 1.60
CA PRO A 14 0.88 12.23 1.63
C PRO A 14 1.74 11.74 2.81
N SER A 15 2.22 12.62 3.69
CA SER A 15 2.96 12.25 4.90
C SER A 15 2.09 12.24 6.17
N ALA A 16 0.90 12.87 6.16
CA ALA A 16 0.10 13.12 7.36
C ALA A 16 -0.28 11.85 8.15
N SER A 17 -0.58 10.76 7.45
CA SER A 17 -1.02 9.48 8.05
C SER A 17 -0.13 8.30 7.65
N LEU A 18 1.09 8.57 7.16
CA LEU A 18 2.00 7.53 6.66
C LEU A 18 2.61 6.76 7.83
N LEU A 19 2.44 5.43 7.83
CA LEU A 19 3.02 4.54 8.84
C LEU A 19 4.39 4.01 8.40
N ILE A 20 4.49 3.56 7.15
CA ILE A 20 5.72 3.00 6.58
C ILE A 20 5.62 2.99 5.06
N SER A 21 6.76 3.11 4.39
CA SER A 21 6.89 2.94 2.95
C SER A 21 8.06 2.03 2.60
N SER A 22 7.98 1.45 1.42
CA SER A 22 9.05 0.63 0.86
C SER A 22 8.99 0.68 -0.66
N ASP A 23 10.15 0.78 -1.29
CA ASP A 23 10.31 0.74 -2.73
C ASP A 23 11.06 -0.51 -3.22
N ASN A 24 11.62 -1.31 -2.30
CA ASN A 24 12.44 -2.47 -2.58
C ASN A 24 12.22 -3.62 -1.57
N GLY A 25 12.84 -4.78 -1.80
CA GLY A 25 12.84 -5.91 -0.86
C GLY A 25 11.70 -6.94 -1.03
N GLY A 26 10.85 -6.76 -2.03
CA GLY A 26 9.82 -7.72 -2.46
C GLY A 26 10.29 -8.68 -3.57
N ILE A 27 9.41 -9.57 -4.00
CA ILE A 27 9.69 -10.52 -5.09
C ILE A 27 9.94 -9.74 -6.39
N ARG A 28 11.00 -10.10 -7.13
CA ARG A 28 11.37 -9.48 -8.42
C ARG A 28 11.54 -7.96 -8.37
N GLY A 29 12.02 -7.42 -7.25
CA GLY A 29 12.23 -5.98 -7.11
C GLY A 29 10.96 -5.18 -6.76
N GLY A 30 9.88 -5.86 -6.34
CA GLY A 30 8.74 -5.20 -5.71
C GLY A 30 9.08 -4.62 -4.34
N PHE A 31 8.08 -4.02 -3.69
CA PHE A 31 8.20 -3.55 -2.31
C PHE A 31 7.89 -4.66 -1.30
N ARG A 32 8.42 -4.54 -0.07
CA ARG A 32 8.03 -5.38 1.06
C ARG A 32 7.84 -4.54 2.32
N ILE A 33 6.63 -4.57 2.86
CA ILE A 33 6.30 -3.91 4.12
C ILE A 33 6.20 -4.97 5.22
N ASN A 34 6.91 -4.76 6.34
CA ASN A 34 6.78 -5.55 7.55
C ASN A 34 6.30 -4.62 8.68
N TYR A 35 5.03 -4.71 9.03
CA TYR A 35 4.38 -3.81 9.98
C TYR A 35 3.35 -4.58 10.82
N VAL A 36 3.26 -4.25 12.11
CA VAL A 36 2.29 -4.87 13.03
C VAL A 36 0.95 -4.13 12.91
N LEU A 37 -0.07 -4.83 12.41
CA LEU A 37 -1.42 -4.29 12.28
C LEU A 37 -2.27 -4.64 13.50
N SER A 38 -3.06 -3.69 13.97
CA SER A 38 -4.05 -3.91 15.03
C SER A 38 -5.32 -4.52 14.45
N SER A 39 -5.86 -5.54 15.12
CA SER A 39 -7.11 -6.18 14.72
C SER A 39 -8.30 -5.21 14.76
N GLY A 40 -9.27 -5.42 13.87
CA GLY A 40 -10.50 -4.60 13.78
C GLY A 40 -10.28 -3.19 13.21
N ARG A 41 -9.08 -2.86 12.75
CA ARG A 41 -8.78 -1.58 12.10
C ARG A 41 -8.67 -1.71 10.59
N GLN A 42 -9.04 -0.63 9.90
CA GLN A 42 -8.82 -0.48 8.47
C GLN A 42 -7.56 0.34 8.25
N TYR A 43 -6.75 -0.10 7.29
CA TYR A 43 -5.54 0.55 6.83
C TYR A 43 -5.64 0.84 5.33
N ILE A 44 -4.89 1.81 4.84
CA ILE A 44 -4.84 2.14 3.41
C ILE A 44 -3.45 1.79 2.87
N LEU A 45 -3.41 0.98 1.82
CA LEU A 45 -2.19 0.67 1.08
C LEU A 45 -2.25 1.37 -0.28
N VAL A 46 -1.37 2.34 -0.51
CA VAL A 46 -1.19 2.97 -1.81
C VAL A 46 -0.06 2.25 -2.54
N VAL A 47 -0.38 1.76 -3.74
CA VAL A 47 0.58 1.11 -4.65
C VAL A 47 0.77 2.00 -5.86
N THR A 48 2.02 2.31 -6.19
CA THR A 48 2.36 3.17 -7.32
C THR A 48 3.66 2.73 -8.00
N THR A 49 3.89 3.21 -9.22
CA THR A 49 5.12 3.03 -9.98
C THR A 49 6.22 4.00 -9.52
N SER A 50 7.45 3.84 -10.01
CA SER A 50 8.57 4.71 -9.65
C SER A 50 8.57 6.06 -10.37
N GLN A 51 7.73 6.22 -11.40
CA GLN A 51 7.67 7.41 -12.24
C GLN A 51 6.23 7.71 -12.61
N ALA A 52 5.91 9.00 -12.78
CA ALA A 52 4.61 9.44 -13.26
C ALA A 52 4.27 8.79 -14.63
N SER A 53 2.98 8.53 -14.85
CA SER A 53 2.42 7.97 -16.08
C SER A 53 2.84 6.54 -16.44
N LEU A 54 3.70 5.89 -15.64
CA LEU A 54 3.92 4.46 -15.77
C LEU A 54 2.76 3.70 -15.13
N THR A 55 2.24 2.73 -15.88
CA THR A 55 1.22 1.78 -15.43
C THR A 55 1.73 0.36 -15.63
N GLY A 56 1.11 -0.59 -14.95
CA GLY A 56 1.45 -2.00 -15.09
C GLY A 56 0.67 -2.84 -14.09
N ASP A 57 0.58 -4.13 -14.40
CA ASP A 57 -0.09 -5.09 -13.54
C ASP A 57 0.72 -5.34 -12.26
N PHE A 58 0.00 -5.55 -11.17
CA PHE A 58 0.59 -5.92 -9.90
C PHE A 58 -0.34 -6.87 -9.13
N TRP A 59 0.23 -7.53 -8.14
CA TRP A 59 -0.51 -8.34 -7.18
C TRP A 59 -0.01 -8.02 -5.77
N ILE A 60 -0.88 -8.21 -4.79
CA ILE A 60 -0.59 -7.99 -3.38
C ILE A 60 -0.80 -9.31 -2.65
N LEU A 61 0.16 -9.66 -1.80
CA LEU A 61 0.05 -10.81 -0.89
C LEU A 61 0.30 -10.34 0.53
N ALA A 62 -0.75 -10.38 1.35
CA ALA A 62 -0.67 -10.15 2.77
C ALA A 62 -0.52 -11.49 3.51
N ARG A 63 0.43 -11.56 4.44
CA ARG A 63 0.63 -12.73 5.32
C ARG A 63 0.76 -12.26 6.75
N GLY A 64 0.15 -12.98 7.68
CA GLY A 64 0.20 -12.70 9.09
C GLY A 64 -0.47 -13.81 9.91
N PRO A 65 -0.44 -13.70 11.23
CA PRO A 65 -1.08 -14.67 12.13
C PRO A 65 -2.62 -14.65 12.03
N ALA A 66 -3.20 -13.60 11.45
CA ALA A 66 -4.62 -13.47 11.18
C ALA A 66 -4.87 -13.12 9.71
N LEU A 67 -6.07 -13.40 9.23
CA LEU A 67 -6.48 -13.08 7.86
C LEU A 67 -6.67 -11.56 7.71
N ALA A 68 -5.98 -10.99 6.72
CA ALA A 68 -6.20 -9.61 6.29
C ALA A 68 -7.12 -9.61 5.07
N ARG A 69 -8.27 -8.94 5.17
CA ARG A 69 -9.17 -8.78 4.02
C ARG A 69 -8.71 -7.59 3.18
N LEU A 70 -8.35 -7.86 1.93
CA LEU A 70 -7.95 -6.83 0.97
C LEU A 70 -9.14 -6.46 0.09
N THR A 71 -9.39 -5.17 -0.05
CA THR A 71 -10.36 -4.61 -0.99
C THR A 71 -9.69 -3.47 -1.74
N SER A 72 -9.85 -3.42 -3.06
CA SER A 72 -9.35 -2.32 -3.88
C SER A 72 -10.43 -1.29 -4.10
N ILE A 73 -10.08 -0.02 -3.97
CA ILE A 73 -10.88 1.09 -4.46
C ILE A 73 -10.26 1.45 -5.81
N ALA A 74 -10.98 1.20 -6.91
CA ALA A 74 -10.49 1.64 -8.22
C ALA A 74 -10.43 3.16 -8.23
N SER A 75 -9.33 3.73 -8.74
CA SER A 75 -9.29 5.14 -9.09
C SER A 75 -10.36 5.41 -10.17
N PRO A 76 -11.03 6.58 -10.16
CA PRO A 76 -11.89 6.96 -11.27
C PRO A 76 -11.10 6.87 -12.58
N PRO A 77 -11.69 6.37 -13.68
CA PRO A 77 -11.03 6.47 -14.98
C PRO A 77 -10.79 7.95 -15.31
N THR A 78 -9.57 8.26 -15.74
CA THR A 78 -9.17 9.58 -16.25
C THR A 78 -9.84 9.89 -17.57
#